data_AF-A0A8T1ZQA9-F1
#
_entry.id   AF-A0A8T1ZQA9-F1
#
_cell.length_a   1.000
_cell.length_b   1.000
_cell.length_c   1.000
_cell.angle_alpha   90.00
_cell.angle_beta   90.00
_cell.angle_gamma   90.00
#
_symmetry.space_group_name_H-M   'P 1'
#
loop_
_entity.id
_entity.type
_entity.pdbx_description
1 polymer ?
#
loop_
_entity_poly.entity_id
_entity_poly.type
_entity_poly.pdbx_seq_one_letter_code
_entity_poly.pdbx_strand_id
1 'polypeptide(L)'
;MKDKLVKLKEERFKGNQTAQVEVGKIDTRHIERKTRKYFRYVGSLTTPPCSENVSWTILGKVRSMSKEQVELLRSPLDKSFKNNSRPCQPLNGRRVEMFHDRVDKKDTGNKKKKPN
;
A
#
# COMPACT_ATOMS: atom_id res chain seq x y z
N MET A 1 3.51 -1.15 18.26
CA MET A 1 3.01 -0.12 17.30
C MET A 1 1.58 0.33 17.62
N LYS A 2 0.67 -0.56 18.04
CA LYS A 2 -0.70 -0.19 18.42
C LYS A 2 -0.74 0.91 19.51
N ASP A 3 -0.03 0.70 20.62
CA ASP A 3 -0.01 1.65 21.75
C ASP A 3 0.53 3.02 21.36
N LYS A 4 1.50 3.02 20.43
CA LYS A 4 2.07 4.24 19.85
C LYS A 4 1.03 5.06 19.07
N LEU A 5 0.15 4.40 18.31
CA LEU A 5 -0.94 5.08 17.59
C LEU A 5 -2.02 5.60 18.54
N VAL A 6 -2.31 4.87 19.63
CA VAL A 6 -3.23 5.32 20.69
C VAL A 6 -2.69 6.57 21.37
N LYS A 7 -1.41 6.57 21.76
CA LYS A 7 -0.73 7.74 22.33
C LYS A 7 -0.78 8.94 21.37
N LEU A 8 -0.50 8.72 20.09
CA LEU A 8 -0.55 9.79 19.07
C LEU A 8 -1.94 10.42 18.99
N LYS A 9 -3.00 9.60 19.01
CA LYS A 9 -4.39 10.07 19.02
C LYS A 9 -4.66 10.94 20.25
N GLU A 10 -4.24 10.51 21.44
CA GLU A 10 -4.46 11.26 22.68
C GLU A 10 -3.75 12.62 22.68
N GLU A 11 -2.49 12.66 22.23
CA GLU A 11 -1.73 13.91 22.14
C GLU A 11 -2.35 14.88 21.13
N ARG A 12 -2.81 14.37 19.98
CA ARG A 12 -3.56 15.16 18.99
C ARG A 12 -4.87 15.69 19.55
N PHE A 13 -5.61 14.87 20.29
CA PHE A 13 -6.88 15.27 20.92
C PHE A 13 -6.68 16.36 21.98
N LYS A 14 -5.52 16.39 22.64
CA LYS A 14 -5.11 17.46 23.56
C LYS A 14 -4.69 18.77 22.84
N GLY A 15 -4.87 18.85 21.53
CA GLY A 15 -4.58 20.05 20.72
C GLY A 15 -3.14 20.12 20.20
N ASN A 16 -2.31 19.11 20.43
CA ASN A 16 -0.94 19.11 19.92
C ASN A 16 -0.90 18.76 18.42
N GLN A 17 -0.88 19.79 17.58
CA GLN A 17 -0.83 19.67 16.12
C GLN A 17 0.53 19.18 15.56
N THR A 18 1.54 19.01 16.40
CA THR A 18 2.85 18.48 15.99
C THR A 18 3.19 17.17 16.69
N ALA A 19 2.21 16.53 17.35
CA ALA A 19 2.39 15.23 17.98
C ALA A 19 2.99 14.21 16.99
N GLN A 20 4.00 13.50 17.46
CA GLN A 20 4.78 12.51 16.71
C GLN A 20 5.11 11.34 17.64
N VAL A 21 5.22 10.14 17.07
CA VAL A 21 5.67 8.97 17.81
C VAL A 21 6.74 8.24 17.02
N GLU A 22 7.82 7.86 17.70
CA GLU A 22 8.91 7.11 17.10
C GLU A 22 8.42 5.71 16.67
N VAL A 23 8.56 5.37 15.40
CA VAL A 23 8.07 4.07 14.88
C VAL A 23 9.09 2.95 15.11
N GLY A 24 10.37 3.28 15.29
CA GLY A 24 11.48 2.33 15.40
C GLY A 24 11.84 1.68 14.05
N LYS A 25 12.62 0.59 14.09
CA LYS A 25 12.99 -0.15 12.86
C LYS A 25 11.78 -0.91 12.31
N ILE A 26 11.43 -0.64 11.05
CA ILE A 26 10.36 -1.34 10.34
C ILE A 26 10.97 -2.29 9.32
N ASP A 27 10.61 -3.57 9.40
CA ASP A 27 10.90 -4.53 8.34
C ASP A 27 9.82 -4.44 7.25
N THR A 28 10.20 -3.92 6.09
CA THR A 28 9.30 -3.68 4.97
C THR A 28 8.91 -4.96 4.23
N ARG A 29 9.56 -6.10 4.51
CA ARG A 29 9.24 -7.40 3.89
C ARG A 29 7.83 -7.88 4.24
N HIS A 30 7.29 -7.45 5.38
CA HIS A 30 5.94 -7.76 5.83
C HIS A 30 4.83 -7.07 5.01
N ILE A 31 5.14 -6.09 4.16
CA ILE A 31 4.16 -5.39 3.31
C ILE A 31 3.76 -6.24 2.07
N GLU A 32 4.33 -7.45 1.92
CA GLU A 32 3.98 -8.43 0.89
C GLU A 32 3.89 -7.84 -0.54
N ARG A 33 4.97 -7.21 -1.00
CA ARG A 33 5.00 -6.54 -2.32
C ARG A 33 5.07 -7.50 -3.51
N LYS A 34 5.32 -8.79 -3.27
CA LYS A 34 5.44 -9.82 -4.33
C LYS A 34 4.10 -10.03 -5.03
N THR A 35 4.04 -9.69 -6.31
CA THR A 35 2.87 -9.92 -7.18
C THR A 35 3.35 -10.46 -8.51
N ARG A 36 2.55 -11.33 -9.12
CA ARG A 36 2.77 -11.80 -10.51
C ARG A 36 1.98 -10.97 -11.52
N LYS A 37 1.26 -9.95 -11.06
CA LYS A 37 0.42 -9.08 -11.89
C LYS A 37 0.54 -7.66 -11.38
N TYR A 38 0.77 -6.69 -12.25
CA TYR A 38 0.72 -5.27 -11.90
C TYR A 38 0.32 -4.43 -13.10
N PHE A 39 -0.20 -3.23 -12.83
CA PHE A 39 -0.52 -2.22 -13.84
C PHE A 39 0.47 -1.08 -13.76
N ARG A 40 0.84 -0.50 -14.89
CA ARG A 40 1.78 0.61 -14.97
C ARG A 40 1.28 1.73 -15.86
N TYR A 41 1.37 2.97 -15.39
CA TYR A 41 1.01 4.16 -16.16
C TYR A 41 1.75 5.39 -15.64
N VAL A 42 1.86 6.43 -16.48
CA VAL A 42 2.35 7.75 -16.06
C VAL A 42 1.16 8.60 -15.61
N GLY A 43 1.24 9.16 -14.41
CA GLY A 43 0.19 9.97 -13.80
C GLY A 43 0.76 11.12 -12.99
N SER A 44 0.02 11.51 -11.96
CA SER A 44 0.38 12.61 -11.06
C SER A 44 0.38 12.20 -9.60
N LEU A 45 0.87 13.11 -8.75
CA LEU A 45 0.66 13.05 -7.32
C LEU A 45 -0.85 13.12 -6.99
N THR A 46 -1.27 12.36 -5.97
CA THR A 46 -2.66 12.37 -5.49
C THR A 46 -2.94 13.47 -4.46
N THR A 47 -1.93 14.28 -4.16
CA THR A 47 -2.00 15.44 -3.27
C THR A 47 -1.48 16.69 -3.99
N PRO A 48 -1.93 17.90 -3.63
CA PRO A 48 -1.33 19.13 -4.13
C PRO A 48 0.20 19.13 -4.00
N PRO A 49 0.96 19.63 -5.00
CA PRO A 49 0.49 20.41 -6.17
C PRO A 49 0.03 19.56 -7.37
N CYS A 50 -0.24 18.26 -7.20
CA CYS A 50 -0.71 17.37 -8.27
C CYS A 50 0.26 17.25 -9.46
N SER A 51 1.57 17.42 -9.23
CA SER A 51 2.60 17.32 -10.26
C SER A 51 2.52 16.01 -11.04
N GLU A 52 2.68 16.10 -12.35
CA GLU A 52 2.64 14.97 -13.28
C GLU A 52 3.97 14.20 -13.36
N ASN A 53 4.07 13.29 -14.33
CA ASN A 53 5.25 12.45 -14.60
C ASN A 53 5.62 11.46 -13.48
N VAL A 54 4.64 11.06 -12.67
CA VAL A 54 4.79 9.99 -11.67
C VAL A 54 4.59 8.62 -12.34
N SER A 55 5.59 7.74 -12.28
CA SER A 55 5.44 6.35 -12.72
C SER A 55 4.71 5.52 -11.66
N TRP A 56 3.44 5.23 -11.92
CA TRP A 56 2.61 4.43 -11.02
C TRP A 56 2.75 2.95 -11.32
N THR A 57 3.00 2.14 -10.27
CA THR A 57 2.92 0.68 -10.32
C THR A 57 1.86 0.19 -9.33
N ILE A 58 0.76 -0.33 -9.84
CA ILE A 58 -0.36 -0.83 -9.04
C ILE A 58 -0.31 -2.36 -8.99
N LEU A 59 -0.10 -2.93 -7.81
CA LEU A 59 -0.04 -4.38 -7.63
C LEU A 59 -1.42 -5.00 -7.89
N GLY A 60 -1.49 -6.02 -8.73
CA GLY A 60 -2.73 -6.69 -9.13
C GLY A 60 -3.29 -7.67 -8.09
N LYS A 61 -2.51 -8.07 -7.09
CA LYS A 61 -2.98 -8.88 -5.96
C LYS A 61 -3.44 -7.98 -4.83
N VAL A 62 -4.73 -8.01 -4.52
CA VAL A 62 -5.33 -7.30 -3.38
C VAL A 62 -4.81 -7.90 -2.07
N ARG A 63 -4.52 -7.04 -1.09
CA ARG A 63 -4.08 -7.42 0.26
C ARG A 63 -5.18 -7.11 1.27
N SER A 64 -5.24 -7.92 2.31
CA SER A 64 -6.18 -7.74 3.42
C SER A 64 -5.55 -6.91 4.53
N MET A 65 -6.41 -6.20 5.25
CA MET A 65 -6.10 -5.48 6.47
C MET A 65 -7.32 -5.61 7.38
N SER A 66 -7.12 -5.79 8.69
CA SER A 66 -8.25 -5.89 9.61
C SER A 66 -8.95 -4.55 9.76
N LYS A 67 -10.26 -4.57 10.07
CA LYS A 67 -11.03 -3.35 10.35
C LYS A 67 -10.42 -2.55 11.52
N GLU A 68 -9.93 -3.26 12.55
CA GLU A 68 -9.24 -2.64 13.68
C GLU A 68 -7.97 -1.89 13.26
N GLN A 69 -7.19 -2.45 12.33
CA GLN A 69 -5.99 -1.78 11.80
C GLN A 69 -6.37 -0.52 11.03
N VAL A 70 -7.42 -0.57 10.21
CA VAL A 70 -7.95 0.61 9.49
C VAL A 70 -8.35 1.70 10.48
N GLU A 71 -9.09 1.34 11.53
CA GLU A 71 -9.58 2.32 12.50
C GLU A 71 -8.44 2.93 13.33
N LEU A 72 -7.46 2.12 13.74
CA LEU A 72 -6.27 2.62 14.44
C LEU A 72 -5.51 3.65 13.59
N LEU A 73 -5.36 3.42 12.28
CA LEU A 73 -4.71 4.34 11.35
C LEU A 73 -5.51 5.64 11.12
N ARG A 74 -6.85 5.54 11.13
CA ARG A 74 -7.74 6.71 10.96
C ARG A 74 -7.92 7.53 12.24
N SER A 75 -7.78 6.90 13.40
CA SER A 75 -8.10 7.51 14.69
C SER A 75 -7.32 8.79 15.04
N PRO A 76 -6.02 8.95 14.71
CA PRO A 76 -5.28 10.18 15.00
C PRO A 76 -5.47 11.28 13.93
N LEU A 77 -6.17 10.99 12.83
CA LEU A 77 -6.37 11.95 11.74
C LEU A 77 -7.52 12.92 12.05
N ASP A 78 -7.39 14.17 11.60
CA ASP A 78 -8.51 15.12 11.65
C ASP A 78 -9.71 14.62 10.85
N LYS A 79 -10.90 15.09 11.21
CA LYS A 79 -12.16 14.68 10.55
C LYS A 79 -12.11 14.83 9.02
N SER A 80 -11.46 15.89 8.53
CA SER A 80 -11.25 16.16 7.09
C SER A 80 -10.38 15.11 6.39
N PHE A 81 -9.47 14.44 7.12
CA PHE A 81 -8.53 13.47 6.57
C PHE A 81 -8.92 12.02 6.82
N LYS A 82 -10.06 11.75 7.48
CA LYS A 82 -10.56 10.37 7.66
C LYS A 82 -10.86 9.67 6.33
N ASN A 83 -11.25 10.44 5.31
CA ASN A 83 -11.47 10.00 3.93
C ASN A 83 -10.52 10.76 2.98
N ASN A 84 -9.23 10.49 3.08
CA ASN A 84 -8.17 11.19 2.35
C ASN A 84 -7.85 10.61 0.95
N SER A 85 -8.78 9.88 0.34
CA SER A 85 -8.60 9.36 -1.03
C SER A 85 -9.09 10.37 -2.06
N ARG A 86 -8.20 10.81 -2.96
CA ARG A 86 -8.57 11.63 -4.13
C ARG A 86 -9.56 10.87 -5.03
N PRO A 87 -10.62 11.51 -5.58
CA PRO A 87 -11.54 10.88 -6.52
C PRO A 87 -10.85 10.37 -7.78
N CYS A 88 -11.42 9.36 -8.43
CA CYS A 88 -10.94 8.86 -9.72
C CYS A 88 -10.87 10.00 -10.75
N GLN A 89 -9.76 10.07 -11.47
CA GLN A 89 -9.53 11.08 -12.52
C GLN A 89 -9.74 10.45 -13.89
N PRO A 90 -10.22 11.21 -14.89
CA PRO A 90 -10.47 10.70 -16.24
C PRO A 90 -9.18 10.17 -16.89
N LEU A 91 -9.30 9.17 -17.76
CA LEU A 91 -8.13 8.52 -18.35
C LEU A 91 -7.39 9.44 -19.34
N ASN A 92 -8.11 10.34 -20.03
CA ASN A 92 -7.54 11.31 -20.99
C ASN A 92 -6.60 10.66 -22.02
N GLY A 93 -6.98 9.49 -22.55
CA GLY A 93 -6.19 8.77 -23.55
C GLY A 93 -4.89 8.11 -23.03
N ARG A 94 -4.59 8.21 -21.73
CA ARG A 94 -3.39 7.59 -21.14
C ARG A 94 -3.42 6.07 -21.31
N ARG A 95 -2.30 5.51 -21.76
CA ARG A 95 -2.11 4.05 -21.86
C ARG A 95 -1.79 3.46 -20.49
N VAL A 96 -2.54 2.41 -20.12
CA VAL A 96 -2.28 1.60 -18.92
C VAL A 96 -1.77 0.25 -19.37
N GLU A 97 -0.54 -0.09 -18.99
CA GLU A 97 0.07 -1.38 -19.30
C GLU A 97 -0.24 -2.38 -18.18
N MET A 98 -0.50 -3.63 -18.54
CA MET A 98 -0.67 -4.73 -17.58
C MET A 98 0.44 -5.75 -17.81
N PHE A 99 1.17 -6.06 -16.74
CA PHE A 99 2.19 -7.09 -16.72
C PHE A 99 1.65 -8.29 -15.97
N HIS A 100 1.91 -9.49 -16.49
CA HIS A 100 1.56 -10.74 -15.84
C HIS A 100 2.61 -11.81 -16.11
N ASP A 101 3.27 -12.27 -15.05
CA ASP A 101 4.22 -13.37 -15.15
C ASP A 101 3.45 -14.68 -15.34
N ARG A 102 3.49 -15.20 -16.57
CA ARG A 102 3.01 -16.55 -16.88
C ARG A 102 4.06 -17.53 -16.37
N VAL A 103 3.70 -18.33 -15.38
CA VAL A 103 4.49 -19.53 -15.06
C VAL A 103 3.96 -20.65 -15.95
N ASP A 104 4.73 -21.03 -16.96
CA ASP A 104 4.44 -22.21 -17.75
C ASP A 104 4.45 -23.44 -16.81
N LYS A 105 3.38 -24.25 -16.86
CA LYS A 105 3.21 -25.49 -16.06
C LYS A 105 4.17 -26.62 -16.49
N LYS A 106 5.43 -26.34 -16.79
CA LYS A 106 6.42 -27.34 -17.19
C LYS A 106 7.62 -27.37 -16.23
N ASP A 107 7.40 -27.73 -14.96
CA ASP A 107 8.46 -28.38 -14.17
C ASP A 107 8.00 -29.10 -12.88
N THR A 108 6.85 -29.77 -12.91
CA THR A 108 6.49 -30.74 -11.85
C THR A 108 6.60 -32.14 -12.42
N GLY A 109 7.83 -32.66 -12.55
CA GLY A 109 8.00 -33.98 -13.14
C GLY A 109 9.41 -34.56 -13.19
N ASN A 110 10.27 -34.42 -12.18
CA ASN A 110 11.21 -35.48 -11.78
C ASN A 110 12.02 -35.12 -10.51
N LYS A 111 11.58 -35.58 -9.35
CA LYS A 111 12.52 -35.99 -8.29
C LYS A 111 12.51 -37.50 -8.26
N LYS A 112 13.38 -38.11 -9.08
CA LYS A 112 13.71 -39.54 -8.97
C LYS A 112 14.16 -39.80 -7.53
N LYS A 113 13.40 -40.63 -6.81
CA LYS A 113 13.86 -41.31 -5.59
C LYS A 113 15.20 -42.00 -5.94
N LYS A 114 16.28 -41.65 -5.26
CA LYS A 114 17.47 -42.51 -5.22
C LYS A 114 17.25 -43.54 -4.10
N PRO A 115 17.41 -44.84 -4.38
CA PRO A 115 17.39 -45.87 -3.36
C PRO A 115 18.74 -45.98 -2.63
N ASN A 116 18.62 -46.48 -1.41
CA ASN A 116 19.60 -46.89 -0.40
C ASN A 116 20.37 -45.78 0.32
#